data_AF-A0A3D5HPR3-F1
#
_entry.id   AF-A0A3D5HPR3-F1
#
_cell.length_a   1.000
_cell.length_b   1.000
_cell.length_c   1.000
_cell.angle_alpha   90.00
_cell.angle_beta   90.00
_cell.angle_gamma   90.00
#
_symmetry.space_group_name_H-M   'P 1'
#
loop_
_entity.id
_entity.type
_entity.pdbx_description
1 polymer ?
#
loop_
_entity_poly.entity_id
_entity_poly.type
_entity_poly.pdbx_seq_one_letter_code
_entity_poly.pdbx_strand_id
1 'polypeptide(L)'
;MLVYTNTAYRPLSRNRKKLPKKPRRVKPVWKPYVPSSKVFRPDTPDYPSRTSLAGSCDKIDDDYKKEISKNYPVAPAYNKGAYQVISTTNIEDIGK
;
A
#
# COMPACT_ATOMS: atom_id res chain seq x y z
N MET A 1 8.12 27.24 22.96
CA MET A 1 6.93 27.81 22.32
C MET A 1 7.36 28.48 21.01
N LEU A 2 7.11 27.86 19.86
CA LEU A 2 7.45 28.43 18.55
C LEU A 2 6.39 29.49 18.19
N VAL A 3 6.74 30.76 18.34
CA VAL A 3 5.85 31.87 17.97
C VAL A 3 5.88 32.03 16.45
N TYR A 4 4.82 31.59 15.79
CA TYR A 4 4.59 31.88 14.37
C TYR A 4 4.37 33.38 14.19
N THR A 5 5.44 34.13 13.91
CA THR A 5 5.35 35.54 13.58
C THR A 5 5.02 35.71 12.09
N ASN A 6 3.94 36.44 11.80
CA ASN A 6 3.53 36.79 10.44
C ASN A 6 4.61 37.70 9.81
N THR A 7 5.32 37.20 8.79
CA THR A 7 6.47 37.86 8.16
C THR A 7 6.12 39.16 7.41
N ALA A 8 4.84 39.50 7.26
CA ALA A 8 4.38 40.72 6.61
C ALA A 8 4.63 42.01 7.41
N TYR A 9 4.73 41.93 8.74
CA TYR A 9 4.78 43.09 9.65
C TYR A 9 6.13 43.30 10.32
N ARG A 10 7.17 42.57 9.90
CA ARG A 10 8.52 42.77 10.43
C ARG A 10 9.04 44.14 9.98
N PRO A 11 9.64 44.96 10.85
CA PRO A 11 10.27 46.20 10.40
C PRO A 11 11.41 45.83 9.45
N LEU A 12 11.22 46.06 8.15
CA LEU A 12 12.32 46.03 7.20
C LEU A 12 13.25 47.18 7.56
N SER A 13 14.56 46.94 7.55
CA SER A 13 15.54 48.05 7.59
C SER A 13 15.19 49.04 6.48
N ARG A 14 15.42 50.35 6.73
CA ARG A 14 14.93 51.47 5.91
C ARG A 14 15.23 51.36 4.40
N ASN A 15 16.21 50.53 4.02
CA ASN A 15 16.68 50.39 2.64
C ASN A 15 16.34 49.04 1.98
N ARG A 16 15.57 48.14 2.63
CA ARG A 16 15.23 46.85 2.04
C ARG A 16 13.91 46.94 1.24
N LYS A 17 13.97 46.64 -0.05
CA LYS A 17 12.78 46.58 -0.92
C LYS A 17 11.82 45.50 -0.42
N LYS A 18 10.52 45.82 -0.35
CA LYS A 18 9.48 44.85 -0.01
C LYS A 18 9.42 43.76 -1.09
N LEU A 19 9.27 42.51 -0.66
CA LEU A 19 9.08 41.39 -1.59
C LEU A 19 7.79 41.60 -2.41
N PRO A 20 7.77 41.22 -3.69
CA PRO A 20 6.56 41.27 -4.50
C PRO A 20 5.49 40.37 -3.89
N LYS A 21 4.22 40.77 -4.03
CA LYS A 21 3.08 39.95 -3.61
C LYS A 21 3.10 38.64 -4.38
N LYS A 22 2.92 37.51 -3.69
CA LYS A 22 2.85 36.19 -4.34
C LYS A 22 1.71 36.19 -5.37
N PRO A 23 1.92 35.63 -6.58
CA PRO A 23 0.87 35.54 -7.57
C PRO A 23 -0.28 34.70 -7.03
N ARG A 24 -1.52 35.12 -7.32
CA ARG A 24 -2.71 34.35 -6.96
C ARG A 24 -2.71 33.06 -7.78
N ARG A 25 -2.79 31.91 -7.12
CA ARG A 25 -2.94 30.62 -7.79
C ARG A 25 -4.32 30.57 -8.44
N VAL A 26 -4.36 30.33 -9.75
CA VAL A 26 -5.61 30.08 -10.46
C VAL A 26 -6.13 28.71 -10.03
N LYS A 27 -7.41 28.62 -9.67
CA LYS A 27 -8.05 27.33 -9.39
C LYS A 27 -8.23 26.60 -10.73
N PRO A 28 -7.79 25.34 -10.87
CA PRO A 28 -8.02 24.59 -12.11
C PRO A 28 -9.52 24.44 -12.32
N VAL A 29 -10.00 24.83 -13.51
CA VAL A 29 -11.37 24.57 -13.95
C VAL A 29 -11.37 23.20 -14.62
N TRP A 30 -12.20 22.29 -14.12
CA TRP A 30 -12.36 20.98 -14.72
C TRP A 30 -12.93 21.13 -16.13
N LYS A 31 -12.27 20.50 -17.10
CA LYS A 31 -12.76 20.38 -18.48
C LYS A 31 -12.89 18.90 -18.78
N PRO A 32 -14.02 18.47 -19.38
CA PRO A 32 -14.18 17.08 -19.77
C PRO A 32 -13.10 16.70 -20.77
N TYR A 33 -12.54 15.50 -20.60
CA TYR A 33 -11.61 14.94 -21.56
C TYR A 33 -12.38 14.54 -22.82
N VAL A 34 -12.05 15.16 -23.96
CA VAL A 34 -12.54 14.75 -25.27
C VAL A 34 -11.39 14.03 -25.97
N PRO A 35 -11.48 12.71 -26.21
CA PRO A 35 -10.42 11.99 -26.89
C PRO A 35 -10.28 12.51 -28.33
N SER A 36 -9.16 13.16 -28.62
CA SER A 36 -8.88 13.72 -29.96
C SER A 36 -8.42 12.68 -30.98
N SER A 37 -8.06 11.46 -30.55
CA SER A 37 -7.55 10.43 -31.43
C SER A 37 -8.62 9.37 -31.72
N LYS A 38 -8.79 9.05 -33.00
CA LYS A 38 -9.33 7.75 -33.42
C LYS A 38 -8.33 6.71 -32.92
N VAL A 39 -8.74 5.81 -32.04
CA VAL A 39 -7.90 4.68 -31.61
C VAL A 39 -7.43 3.98 -32.87
N PHE A 40 -6.14 4.09 -33.19
CA PHE A 40 -5.56 3.40 -34.35
C PHE A 40 -5.69 1.91 -34.07
N ARG A 41 -6.60 1.25 -34.79
CA ARG A 41 -6.72 -0.19 -34.81
C ARG A 41 -6.07 -0.66 -36.11
N PRO A 42 -5.14 -1.63 -36.08
CA PRO A 42 -4.65 -2.24 -37.30
C PRO A 42 -5.81 -2.93 -38.03
N ASP A 43 -5.77 -2.94 -39.37
CA ASP A 43 -6.74 -3.66 -40.21
C ASP A 43 -6.54 -5.19 -40.16
N THR A 44 -5.44 -5.64 -39.55
CA THR A 44 -5.11 -7.05 -39.39
C THR A 44 -6.06 -7.74 -38.41
N PRO A 45 -6.61 -8.92 -38.74
CA PRO A 45 -7.41 -9.70 -37.80
C PRO A 45 -6.58 -10.10 -36.56
N ASP A 46 -7.23 -10.09 -35.40
CA ASP A 46 -6.63 -10.49 -34.12
C ASP A 46 -6.59 -12.02 -34.02
N TYR A 47 -5.40 -12.58 -33.83
CA TYR A 47 -5.19 -14.03 -33.65
C TYR A 47 -4.77 -14.27 -32.20
N PRO A 48 -5.68 -14.75 -31.33
CA PRO A 48 -5.33 -15.00 -29.94
C PRO A 48 -4.29 -16.12 -29.86
N SER A 49 -3.29 -15.93 -29.01
CA SER A 49 -2.38 -17.01 -28.63
C SER A 49 -3.13 -18.11 -27.86
N ARG A 50 -2.55 -19.31 -27.80
CA ARG A 50 -3.13 -20.51 -27.17
C ARG A 50 -3.76 -20.18 -25.79
N THR A 51 -5.09 -20.14 -25.74
CA THR A 51 -5.86 -19.76 -24.54
C THR A 51 -5.88 -20.86 -23.47
N SER A 52 -5.60 -22.12 -23.85
CA SER A 52 -5.58 -23.24 -22.91
C SER A 52 -4.19 -23.39 -22.28
N LEU A 53 -3.99 -22.75 -21.13
CA LEU A 53 -3.04 -23.22 -20.13
C LEU A 53 -3.57 -24.57 -19.60
N ALA A 54 -3.20 -25.66 -20.24
CA ALA A 54 -3.41 -27.00 -19.71
C ALA A 54 -2.40 -27.25 -18.58
N GLY A 55 -2.53 -26.48 -17.50
CA GLY A 55 -2.05 -26.86 -16.18
C GLY A 55 -3.30 -27.07 -15.35
N SER A 56 -3.52 -28.28 -14.86
CA SER A 56 -4.53 -28.49 -13.83
C SER A 56 -4.18 -27.56 -12.67
N CYS A 57 -5.07 -26.60 -12.38
CA CYS A 57 -5.00 -25.73 -11.21
C CYS A 57 -5.56 -26.44 -9.97
N ASP A 58 -5.67 -27.78 -10.02
CA ASP A 58 -6.27 -28.55 -8.94
C ASP A 58 -5.28 -28.53 -7.78
N LYS A 59 -5.70 -27.90 -6.68
CA LYS A 59 -4.94 -27.94 -5.45
C LYS A 59 -4.89 -29.38 -4.99
N ILE A 60 -3.68 -29.87 -4.73
CA ILE A 60 -3.47 -31.17 -4.07
C ILE A 60 -4.20 -31.14 -2.73
N ASP A 61 -4.86 -32.25 -2.38
CA ASP A 61 -5.54 -32.38 -1.10
C ASP A 61 -4.54 -32.29 0.06
N ASP A 62 -4.70 -31.25 0.87
CA ASP A 62 -3.87 -30.90 2.02
C ASP A 62 -4.67 -31.00 3.34
N ASP A 63 -5.86 -31.59 3.32
CA ASP A 63 -6.72 -31.64 4.51
C ASP A 63 -6.09 -32.44 5.65
N TYR A 64 -5.34 -33.49 5.34
CA TYR A 64 -4.56 -34.26 6.34
C TYR A 64 -3.55 -33.37 7.10
N LYS A 65 -2.97 -32.35 6.44
CA LYS A 65 -2.03 -31.41 7.09
C LYS A 65 -2.74 -30.54 8.12
N LYS A 66 -4.00 -30.16 7.85
CA LYS A 66 -4.83 -29.37 8.77
C LYS A 66 -5.27 -30.19 9.98
N GLU A 67 -5.54 -31.48 9.81
CA GLU A 67 -5.90 -32.36 10.92
C GLU A 67 -4.73 -32.56 11.88
N ILE A 68 -3.54 -32.82 11.32
CA ILE A 68 -2.32 -33.03 12.12
C ILE A 68 -1.88 -31.74 12.81
N SER A 69 -1.98 -30.58 12.15
CA SER A 69 -1.49 -29.31 12.71
C SER A 69 -2.25 -28.84 13.96
N LYS A 70 -3.50 -29.29 14.16
CA LYS A 70 -4.27 -29.01 15.39
C LYS A 70 -3.61 -29.57 16.65
N ASN A 71 -2.81 -30.62 16.53
CA ASN A 71 -2.12 -31.25 17.66
C ASN A 71 -0.86 -30.47 18.11
N TYR A 72 -0.41 -29.48 17.32
CA TYR A 72 0.84 -28.76 17.55
C TYR A 72 0.57 -27.26 17.74
N PRO A 73 0.07 -26.85 18.92
CA PRO A 73 -0.13 -25.45 19.24
C PRO A 73 1.21 -24.70 19.26
N VAL A 74 1.19 -23.48 18.72
CA VAL A 74 2.36 -22.61 18.57
C VAL A 74 2.16 -21.37 19.44
N ALA A 75 3.12 -21.10 20.32
CA ALA A 75 3.07 -20.00 21.28
C ALA A 75 4.33 -19.12 21.19
N PRO A 76 4.26 -17.81 21.55
CA PRO A 76 5.44 -16.97 21.62
C PRO A 76 6.39 -17.50 22.71
N ALA A 77 7.67 -17.71 22.36
CA ALA A 77 8.64 -18.21 23.32
C ALA A 77 9.14 -17.08 24.23
N TYR A 78 9.11 -17.31 25.54
CA TYR A 78 9.72 -16.38 26.48
C TYR A 78 11.23 -16.25 26.19
N ASN A 79 11.72 -15.02 26.06
CA ASN A 79 13.13 -14.68 25.79
C ASN A 79 13.75 -15.24 24.50
N LYS A 80 12.94 -15.77 23.58
CA LYS A 80 13.39 -16.13 22.24
C LYS A 80 12.46 -15.43 21.27
N GLY A 81 12.97 -14.56 20.39
CA GLY A 81 12.16 -13.77 19.46
C GLY A 81 11.39 -14.58 18.39
N ALA A 82 11.17 -15.88 18.61
CA ALA A 82 10.55 -16.82 17.70
C ALA A 82 9.40 -17.58 18.41
N TYR A 83 8.50 -18.13 17.61
CA TYR A 83 7.44 -19.02 18.11
C TYR A 83 7.99 -20.42 18.40
N GLN A 84 7.41 -21.10 19.39
CA GLN A 84 7.78 -22.46 19.76
C GLN A 84 6.55 -23.37 19.76
N VAL A 85 6.73 -24.61 19.29
CA VAL A 85 5.74 -25.68 19.43
C VAL A 85 5.70 -26.13 20.89
N ILE A 86 4.52 -26.10 21.48
CA ILE A 86 4.29 -26.47 22.88
C ILE A 86 3.38 -27.69 22.96
N SER A 87 3.44 -28.42 24.09
CA SER A 87 2.48 -29.48 24.37
C SER A 87 1.11 -28.92 24.70
N THR A 88 0.06 -29.70 24.44
CA THR A 88 -1.33 -29.30 24.72
C THR A 88 -1.60 -29.06 26.21
N THR A 89 -0.84 -29.71 27.09
CA THR A 89 -0.92 -29.52 28.55
C THR A 89 -0.50 -28.12 28.99
N ASN A 90 0.37 -27.45 28.24
CA ASN A 90 1.01 -26.20 28.65
C ASN A 90 0.32 -24.98 28.02
N ILE A 91 -0.86 -25.16 27.41
CA ILE A 91 -1.59 -24.08 26.73
C ILE A 91 -2.08 -23.04 27.74
N GLU A 92 -2.49 -23.46 28.94
CA GLU A 92 -3.03 -22.55 29.96
C GLU A 92 -1.98 -21.63 30.57
N ASP A 93 -0.70 -21.96 30.42
CA ASP A 93 0.41 -21.21 31.00
C ASP A 93 1.09 -20.27 29.99
N ILE A 94 0.57 -20.19 28.76
CA ILE A 94 1.08 -19.26 27.75
C ILE A 94 0.77 -17.82 28.19
N GLY A 95 1.81 -17.03 28.47
CA GLY A 95 1.68 -15.58 28.70
C GLY A 95 1.18 -15.18 30.10
N LYS A 96 1.15 -16.11 31.06
CA LYS A 96 1.18 -15.78 32.49
C LYS A 96 2.57 -15.28 32.89
#